data_AF-A0A8S3PRD9-F1
#
_entry.id   AF-A0A8S3PRD9-F1
#
_cell.length_a   1.000
_cell.length_b   1.000
_cell.length_c   1.000
_cell.angle_alpha   90.00
_cell.angle_beta   90.00
_cell.angle_gamma   90.00
#
_symmetry.space_group_name_H-M   'P 1'
#
loop_
_entity.id
_entity.type
_entity.pdbx_description
1 polymer ?
#
loop_
_entity_poly.entity_id
_entity_poly.type
_entity_poly.pdbx_seq_one_letter_code
_entity_poly.pdbx_strand_id
1 'polypeptide(L)'
;MASNILLCDICNLRSLSNPSVHWCQDCDEALCSNCEEYHALSKSSKGHSIIPINEYQNLPSFVANIKHLCEKHSEKYQNYCQIHKCPICYKCIQEHGECGKSIFPLEDVVKYQNASQSFHTLTKNVADLEVKIGRMENDRKNNLTEVINRCKAGRKKIHDFRLKVNNHLDTIEQGLIKELQDGEFKCNQKIKEILNRLSELEQEVSNCKSTLQSMKMHASDLQVFFAMPQIKKQLSDKENELNCLHSDDFLVTLGIDTKIEAILVDVKRFGAFSIKAIPSSKEFTETESRQVNSEPFSEFGQCLYSCSVR
;
A
#
# COMPACT_ATOMS: atom_id res chain seq x y z
N MET A 1 -6.80 25.36 18.07
CA MET A 1 -6.00 26.58 17.89
C MET A 1 -6.65 27.65 18.73
N ALA A 2 -5.95 28.22 19.70
CA ALA A 2 -6.53 29.25 20.56
C ALA A 2 -6.78 30.49 19.69
N SER A 3 -8.05 30.87 19.54
CA SER A 3 -8.42 32.14 18.91
C SER A 3 -7.80 33.25 19.76
N ASN A 4 -6.77 33.92 19.25
CA ASN A 4 -6.27 35.14 19.87
C ASN A 4 -7.41 36.16 19.80
N ILE A 5 -8.09 36.37 20.92
CA ILE A 5 -9.14 37.36 21.05
C ILE A 5 -8.45 38.72 21.02
N LEU A 6 -8.54 39.41 19.89
CA LEU A 6 -8.08 40.78 19.77
C LEU A 6 -9.03 41.68 20.55
N LEU A 7 -8.52 42.53 21.42
CA LEU A 7 -9.32 43.49 22.19
C LEU A 7 -9.55 44.75 21.35
N CYS A 8 -10.62 45.48 21.68
CA CYS A 8 -10.93 46.75 21.04
C CYS A 8 -9.97 47.82 21.51
N ASP A 9 -9.23 48.43 20.59
CA ASP A 9 -8.16 49.40 20.90
C ASP A 9 -8.74 50.63 21.61
N ILE A 10 -9.88 51.13 21.15
CA ILE A 10 -10.58 52.28 21.77
C ILE A 10 -11.09 51.94 23.18
N CYS A 11 -11.60 50.72 23.37
CA CYS A 11 -12.04 50.28 24.70
C CYS A 11 -10.85 50.07 25.63
N ASN A 12 -9.75 49.52 25.11
CA ASN A 12 -8.53 49.25 25.85
C ASN A 12 -7.87 50.57 26.34
N LEU A 13 -7.90 51.64 25.53
CA LEU A 13 -7.50 52.98 25.95
C LEU A 13 -8.31 53.51 27.15
N ARG A 14 -9.53 53.00 27.34
CA ARG A 14 -10.41 53.33 28.48
C ARG A 14 -10.35 52.26 29.59
N SER A 15 -9.37 51.37 29.55
CA SER A 15 -9.22 50.22 30.47
C SER A 15 -10.41 49.24 30.44
N LEU A 16 -11.10 49.14 29.30
CA LEU A 16 -12.20 48.21 29.07
C LEU A 16 -11.76 47.08 28.12
N SER A 17 -11.92 45.83 28.56
CA SER A 17 -11.51 44.63 27.79
C SER A 17 -12.63 44.08 26.92
N ASN A 18 -13.18 44.91 26.03
CA ASN A 18 -14.19 44.46 25.07
C ASN A 18 -13.54 43.74 23.89
N PRO A 19 -14.06 42.58 23.44
CA PRO A 19 -13.53 41.88 22.28
C PRO A 19 -13.82 42.66 20.98
N SER A 20 -12.85 42.67 20.07
CA SER A 20 -13.01 43.22 18.73
C SER A 20 -13.71 42.24 17.82
N VAL A 21 -14.58 42.78 16.97
CA VAL A 21 -15.27 42.04 15.91
C VAL A 21 -15.01 42.63 14.53
N HIS A 22 -14.47 43.85 14.47
CA HIS A 22 -14.15 44.57 13.25
C HIS A 22 -12.71 45.09 13.29
N TRP A 23 -12.14 45.31 12.11
CA TRP A 23 -10.84 45.92 11.89
C TRP A 23 -10.98 47.08 10.91
N CYS A 24 -10.54 48.26 11.32
CA CYS A 24 -10.52 49.44 10.44
C CYS A 24 -9.16 49.53 9.74
N GLN A 25 -9.11 49.22 8.45
CA GLN A 25 -7.87 49.19 7.65
C GLN A 25 -7.19 50.57 7.58
N ASP A 26 -8.00 51.62 7.63
CA ASP A 26 -7.56 53.01 7.56
C ASP A 26 -6.94 53.55 8.85
N CYS A 27 -7.35 53.01 10.00
CA CYS A 27 -6.89 53.45 11.31
C CYS A 27 -5.87 52.48 11.90
N ASP A 28 -5.75 51.28 11.32
CA ASP A 28 -4.94 50.19 11.87
C ASP A 28 -5.41 49.80 13.29
N GLU A 29 -6.74 49.84 13.50
CA GLU A 29 -7.38 49.70 14.81
C GLU A 29 -8.44 48.59 14.81
N ALA A 30 -8.46 47.82 15.89
CA ALA A 30 -9.44 46.81 16.21
C ALA A 30 -10.62 47.42 16.97
N LEU A 31 -11.85 47.15 16.51
CA LEU A 31 -13.07 47.76 17.02
C LEU A 31 -14.07 46.69 17.47
N CYS A 32 -14.68 46.89 18.64
CA CYS A 32 -15.90 46.17 19.03
C CYS A 32 -17.11 46.75 18.29
N SER A 33 -18.27 46.08 18.32
CA SER A 33 -19.47 46.50 17.58
C SER A 33 -19.88 47.95 17.88
N ASN A 34 -19.85 48.35 19.15
CA ASN A 34 -20.24 49.70 19.54
C ASN A 34 -19.21 50.73 19.02
N CYS A 35 -17.92 50.42 19.14
CA CYS A 35 -16.86 51.32 18.67
C CYS A 35 -16.89 51.45 17.15
N GLU A 36 -17.21 50.38 16.42
CA GLU A 36 -17.38 50.42 14.97
C GLU A 36 -18.52 51.36 14.57
N GLU A 37 -19.69 51.26 15.21
CA GLU A 37 -20.84 52.12 14.89
C GLU A 37 -20.51 53.60 15.12
N TYR A 38 -19.88 53.93 16.26
CA TYR A 38 -19.43 55.29 16.53
C TYR A 38 -18.34 55.75 15.56
N HIS A 39 -17.44 54.85 15.17
CA HIS A 39 -16.35 55.13 14.23
C HIS A 39 -16.90 55.45 12.84
N ALA A 40 -17.86 54.66 12.35
CA ALA A 40 -18.50 54.88 11.06
C ALA A 40 -19.29 56.20 11.01
N LEU A 41 -19.89 56.61 12.14
CA LEU A 41 -20.69 57.85 12.25
C LEU A 41 -19.84 59.10 12.50
N SER A 42 -18.63 58.96 13.04
CA SER A 42 -17.75 60.10 13.33
C SER A 42 -17.29 60.79 12.05
N LYS A 43 -17.28 62.13 12.05
CA LYS A 43 -16.85 62.94 10.89
C LYS A 43 -15.43 62.63 10.42
N SER A 44 -14.55 62.20 11.33
CA SER A 44 -13.13 61.92 11.06
C SER A 44 -12.85 60.56 10.44
N SER A 45 -13.74 59.59 10.63
CA SER A 45 -13.59 58.19 10.22
C SER A 45 -14.73 57.70 9.32
N LYS A 46 -15.65 58.61 8.99
CA LYS A 46 -16.75 58.36 8.07
C LYS A 46 -16.21 57.95 6.70
N GLY A 47 -16.56 56.75 6.27
CA GLY A 47 -16.13 56.18 4.99
C GLY A 47 -14.82 55.39 5.03
N HIS A 48 -14.25 55.13 6.21
CA HIS A 48 -13.16 54.17 6.34
C HIS A 48 -13.59 52.74 5.95
N SER A 49 -12.66 51.97 5.42
CA SER A 49 -12.81 50.56 5.07
C SER A 49 -12.72 49.71 6.34
N ILE A 50 -13.86 49.18 6.77
CA ILE A 50 -13.98 48.34 7.95
C ILE A 50 -14.32 46.93 7.50
N ILE A 51 -13.49 45.97 7.89
CA ILE A 51 -13.69 44.54 7.57
C ILE A 51 -13.94 43.74 8.85
N PRO A 52 -14.67 42.61 8.76
CA PRO A 52 -14.77 41.66 9.86
C PRO A 52 -13.39 41.19 10.35
N ILE A 53 -13.24 41.03 11.66
CA ILE A 53 -11.93 40.66 12.25
C ILE A 53 -11.46 39.27 11.80
N ASN A 54 -12.38 38.36 11.50
CA ASN A 54 -12.06 37.03 10.96
C ASN A 54 -11.45 37.13 9.55
N GLU A 55 -11.92 38.05 8.71
CA GLU A 55 -11.35 38.29 7.38
C GLU A 55 -9.95 38.89 7.48
N TYR A 56 -9.74 39.82 8.40
CA TYR A 56 -8.40 40.34 8.70
C TYR A 56 -7.45 39.25 9.22
N GLN A 57 -7.92 38.39 10.13
CA GLN A 57 -7.14 37.28 10.67
C GLN A 57 -6.84 36.18 9.63
N ASN A 58 -7.64 36.09 8.57
CA ASN A 58 -7.39 35.18 7.45
C ASN A 58 -6.31 35.69 6.49
N LEU A 59 -5.89 36.95 6.60
CA LEU A 59 -4.78 37.46 5.80
C LEU A 59 -3.47 36.76 6.22
N PRO A 60 -2.62 36.41 5.25
CA PRO A 60 -1.28 35.92 5.57
C PRO A 60 -0.53 36.95 6.42
N SER A 61 0.24 36.49 7.42
CA SER A 61 0.91 37.39 8.37
C SER A 61 1.81 38.43 7.70
N PHE A 62 2.44 38.08 6.56
CA PHE A 62 3.25 39.04 5.81
C PHE A 62 2.42 40.16 5.16
N VAL A 63 1.14 39.91 4.84
CA VAL A 63 0.20 40.90 4.31
C VAL A 63 -0.35 41.75 5.45
N ALA A 64 -0.75 41.12 6.55
CA ALA A 64 -1.27 41.82 7.73
C ALA A 64 -0.24 42.76 8.37
N ASN A 65 1.06 42.47 8.24
CA ASN A 65 2.14 43.31 8.76
C ASN A 65 2.54 44.48 7.83
N ILE A 66 1.87 44.67 6.69
CA ILE A 66 2.16 45.79 5.79
C ILE A 66 1.59 47.06 6.42
N LYS A 67 2.48 47.97 6.82
CA LYS A 67 2.10 49.25 7.44
C LYS A 67 1.31 50.12 6.46
N HIS A 68 0.17 50.64 6.93
CA HIS A 68 -0.70 51.52 6.16
C HIS A 68 -0.31 53.02 6.25
N LEU A 69 0.56 53.37 7.20
CA LEU A 69 1.02 54.74 7.44
C LEU A 69 2.49 54.93 7.04
N CYS A 70 2.78 56.14 6.56
CA CYS A 70 4.13 56.60 6.24
C CYS A 70 5.01 56.61 7.48
N GLU A 71 6.15 55.93 7.42
CA GLU A 71 7.06 55.82 8.57
C GLU A 71 7.65 57.16 9.01
N LYS A 72 7.82 58.11 8.08
CA LYS A 72 8.40 59.43 8.35
C LYS A 72 7.39 60.44 8.90
N HIS A 73 6.14 60.34 8.45
CA HIS A 73 5.16 61.42 8.62
C HIS A 73 3.88 60.97 9.32
N SER A 74 3.72 59.67 9.59
CA SER A 74 2.52 59.04 10.16
C SER A 74 1.22 59.37 9.39
N GLU A 75 1.34 59.72 8.11
CA GLU A 75 0.23 60.00 7.20
C GLU A 75 -0.06 58.79 6.32
N LYS A 76 -1.30 58.63 5.86
CA LYS A 76 -1.67 57.57 4.92
C LYS A 76 -0.88 57.65 3.61
N TYR A 77 -0.54 56.48 3.06
CA TYR A 77 -0.02 56.39 1.71
C TYR A 77 -1.13 56.67 0.70
N GLN A 78 -0.91 57.64 -0.19
CA GLN A 78 -1.91 58.06 -1.19
C GLN A 78 -1.36 57.99 -2.61
N ASN A 79 -0.03 58.04 -2.77
CA ASN A 79 0.63 58.03 -4.07
C ASN A 79 1.68 56.92 -4.10
N TYR A 80 2.13 56.57 -5.30
CA TYR A 80 3.20 55.61 -5.55
C TYR A 80 4.26 56.25 -6.42
N CYS A 81 5.51 56.19 -5.97
CA CYS A 81 6.66 56.64 -6.76
C CYS A 81 7.19 55.47 -7.59
N GLN A 82 7.08 55.55 -8.91
CA GLN A 82 7.55 54.49 -9.82
C GLN A 82 9.09 54.38 -9.84
N ILE A 83 9.82 55.49 -9.67
CA ILE A 83 11.29 55.50 -9.70
C ILE A 83 11.85 54.74 -8.49
N HIS A 84 11.30 55.02 -7.31
CA HIS A 84 11.72 54.42 -6.04
C HIS A 84 10.95 53.14 -5.68
N LYS A 85 9.92 52.81 -6.46
CA LYS A 85 9.03 51.65 -6.30
C LYS A 85 8.40 51.53 -4.91
N CYS A 86 8.02 52.66 -4.31
CA CYS A 86 7.48 52.71 -2.96
C CYS A 86 6.20 53.56 -2.87
N PRO A 87 5.28 53.24 -1.95
CA PRO A 87 4.17 54.12 -1.62
C PRO A 87 4.66 55.35 -0.84
N ILE A 88 4.06 56.51 -1.09
CA ILE A 88 4.40 57.80 -0.46
C ILE A 88 3.14 58.56 -0.01
N CYS A 89 3.24 59.32 1.09
CA CYS A 89 2.19 60.22 1.54
C CYS A 89 2.32 61.61 0.88
N TYR A 90 1.34 62.50 1.09
CA TYR A 90 1.35 63.84 0.50
C TYR A 90 2.59 64.68 0.90
N LYS A 91 3.06 64.55 2.14
CA LYS A 91 4.25 65.27 2.63
C LYS A 91 5.54 64.80 1.94
N CYS A 92 5.64 63.50 1.62
CA CYS A 92 6.77 62.93 0.90
C CYS A 92 6.88 63.43 -0.55
N ILE A 93 5.82 63.98 -1.14
CA ILE A 93 5.88 64.50 -2.53
C ILE A 93 6.95 65.59 -2.66
N GLN A 94 7.16 66.41 -1.63
CA GLN A 94 8.18 67.46 -1.64
C GLN A 94 9.60 66.88 -1.70
N GLU A 95 9.87 65.79 -0.96
CA GLU A 95 11.14 65.04 -1.02
C GLU A 95 11.31 64.31 -2.36
N HIS A 96 10.21 63.97 -3.01
CA HIS A 96 10.16 63.36 -4.34
C HIS A 96 9.93 64.38 -5.46
N GLY A 97 10.22 65.67 -5.24
CA GLY A 97 9.92 66.74 -6.21
C GLY A 97 10.52 66.51 -7.59
N GLU A 98 11.72 65.91 -7.66
CA GLU A 98 12.41 65.55 -8.91
C GLU A 98 11.78 64.34 -9.62
N CYS A 99 10.98 63.53 -8.92
CA CYS A 99 10.27 62.39 -9.49
C CYS A 99 9.03 62.81 -10.28
N GLY A 100 8.49 64.02 -10.02
CA GLY A 100 7.42 64.71 -10.74
C GLY A 100 6.40 63.83 -11.48
N LYS A 101 6.71 63.49 -12.73
CA LYS A 101 5.82 62.75 -13.66
C LYS A 101 5.71 61.24 -13.39
N SER A 102 6.52 60.70 -12.50
CA SER A 102 6.58 59.29 -12.13
C SER A 102 5.93 59.00 -10.77
N ILE A 103 5.07 59.91 -10.31
CA ILE A 103 4.24 59.74 -9.11
C ILE A 103 2.80 59.57 -9.56
N PHE A 104 2.16 58.46 -9.17
CA PHE A 104 0.79 58.14 -9.53
C PHE A 104 -0.08 57.96 -8.29
N PRO A 105 -1.40 58.22 -8.36
CA PRO A 105 -2.32 57.84 -7.28
C PRO A 105 -2.22 56.33 -7.00
N LEU A 106 -2.10 55.95 -5.73
CA LEU A 106 -1.92 54.55 -5.33
C LEU A 106 -3.11 53.68 -5.74
N GLU A 107 -4.32 54.24 -5.67
CA GLU A 107 -5.55 53.55 -6.11
C GLU A 107 -5.49 53.12 -7.57
N ASP A 108 -4.94 53.95 -8.45
CA ASP A 108 -4.84 53.66 -9.88
C ASP A 108 -3.76 52.61 -10.15
N VAL A 109 -2.65 52.64 -9.40
CA VAL A 109 -1.62 51.59 -9.43
C VAL A 109 -2.18 50.25 -8.98
N VAL A 110 -2.99 50.21 -7.92
CA VAL A 110 -3.62 48.98 -7.43
C VAL A 110 -4.64 48.44 -8.45
N LYS A 111 -5.49 49.31 -9.01
CA LYS A 111 -6.44 48.91 -10.07
C LYS A 111 -5.71 48.32 -11.28
N TYR A 112 -4.63 48.95 -11.71
CA TYR A 112 -3.80 48.44 -12.80
C TYR A 112 -3.14 47.11 -12.46
N GLN A 113 -2.54 47.00 -11.28
CA GLN A 113 -1.91 45.76 -10.83
C GLN A 113 -2.90 44.60 -10.82
N ASN A 114 -4.11 44.82 -10.31
CA ASN A 114 -5.17 43.82 -10.27
C ASN A 114 -5.71 43.45 -11.66
N ALA A 115 -5.69 44.39 -12.61
CA ALA A 115 -6.07 44.15 -14.01
C ALA A 115 -4.89 43.67 -14.89
N SER A 116 -3.67 43.64 -14.34
CA SER A 116 -2.47 43.35 -15.12
C SER A 116 -2.43 41.90 -15.57
N GLN A 117 -1.87 41.68 -16.76
CA GLN A 117 -1.58 40.36 -17.29
C GLN A 117 -0.73 39.54 -16.31
N SER A 118 0.20 40.18 -15.60
CA SER A 118 1.09 39.55 -14.63
C SER A 118 0.32 38.91 -13.45
N PHE A 119 -0.66 39.62 -12.90
CA PHE A 119 -1.49 39.12 -11.79
C PHE A 119 -2.35 37.95 -12.26
N HIS A 120 -3.04 38.10 -13.40
CA HIS A 120 -3.82 37.00 -14.00
C HIS A 120 -2.97 35.77 -14.32
N THR A 121 -1.74 35.96 -14.82
CA THR A 121 -0.80 34.87 -15.11
C THR A 121 -0.38 34.14 -13.83
N LEU A 122 -0.09 34.87 -12.76
CA LEU A 122 0.24 34.27 -11.46
C LEU A 122 -0.93 33.47 -10.91
N THR A 123 -2.16 34.02 -10.93
CA THR A 123 -3.36 33.30 -10.49
C THR A 123 -3.58 32.02 -11.31
N LYS A 124 -3.41 32.09 -12.64
CA LYS A 124 -3.52 30.92 -13.51
C LYS A 124 -2.45 29.88 -13.21
N ASN A 125 -1.20 30.30 -13.02
CA ASN A 125 -0.10 29.39 -12.71
C ASN A 125 -0.34 28.64 -11.38
N VAL A 126 -0.86 29.32 -10.36
CA VAL A 126 -1.24 28.70 -9.09
C VAL A 126 -2.33 27.64 -9.31
N ALA A 127 -3.40 27.98 -10.03
CA ALA A 127 -4.47 27.03 -10.34
C ALA A 127 -3.96 25.82 -11.15
N ASP A 128 -3.09 26.06 -12.15
CA ASP A 128 -2.51 24.99 -12.97
C ASP A 128 -1.61 24.07 -12.13
N LEU A 129 -0.86 24.62 -11.16
CA LEU A 129 -0.06 23.85 -10.22
C LEU A 129 -0.94 23.00 -9.30
N GLU A 130 -2.03 23.54 -8.77
CA GLU A 130 -2.98 22.79 -7.94
C GLU A 130 -3.55 21.58 -8.71
N VAL A 131 -3.98 21.78 -9.96
CA VAL A 131 -4.49 20.69 -10.80
C VAL A 131 -3.39 19.67 -11.11
N LYS A 132 -2.15 20.10 -11.39
CA LYS A 132 -1.01 19.19 -11.62
C LYS A 132 -0.71 18.35 -10.37
N ILE A 133 -0.67 18.97 -9.19
CA ILE A 133 -0.46 18.29 -7.91
C ILE A 133 -1.57 17.27 -7.65
N GLY A 134 -2.84 17.65 -7.82
CA GLY A 134 -3.99 16.76 -7.63
C GLY A 134 -3.95 15.54 -8.56
N ARG A 135 -3.56 15.73 -9.83
CA ARG A 135 -3.34 14.60 -10.76
C ARG A 135 -2.23 13.68 -10.31
N MET A 136 -1.08 14.22 -9.88
CA MET A 136 0.04 13.41 -9.38
C MET A 136 -0.36 12.61 -8.14
N GLU A 137 -1.08 13.22 -7.21
CA GLU A 137 -1.55 12.55 -6.01
C GLU A 137 -2.49 11.38 -6.36
N ASN A 138 -3.44 11.61 -7.27
CA ASN A 138 -4.36 10.57 -7.72
C ASN A 138 -3.63 9.41 -8.43
N ASP A 139 -2.69 9.72 -9.32
CA ASP A 139 -1.86 8.72 -10.01
C ASP A 139 -1.07 7.87 -9.00
N ARG A 140 -0.54 8.49 -7.94
CA ARG A 140 0.19 7.76 -6.88
C ARG A 140 -0.74 6.90 -6.02
N LYS A 141 -1.94 7.37 -5.69
CA LYS A 141 -2.97 6.57 -4.99
C LYS A 141 -3.39 5.34 -5.80
N ASN A 142 -3.58 5.51 -7.10
CA ASN A 142 -3.93 4.40 -8.01
C ASN A 142 -2.79 3.38 -8.12
N ASN A 143 -1.55 3.86 -8.31
CA ASN A 143 -0.37 2.99 -8.34
C ASN A 143 -0.20 2.22 -7.03
N LEU A 144 -0.36 2.87 -5.88
CA LEU A 144 -0.30 2.21 -4.57
C LEU A 144 -1.33 1.07 -4.47
N THR A 145 -2.56 1.35 -4.89
CA THR A 145 -3.65 0.34 -4.91
C THR A 145 -3.30 -0.84 -5.81
N GLU A 146 -2.74 -0.56 -7.00
CA GLU A 146 -2.31 -1.59 -7.94
C GLU A 146 -1.17 -2.45 -7.38
N VAL A 147 -0.15 -1.85 -6.77
CA VAL A 147 0.96 -2.57 -6.13
C VAL A 147 0.44 -3.47 -5.01
N ILE A 148 -0.46 -2.98 -4.16
CA ILE A 148 -1.10 -3.78 -3.09
C ILE A 148 -1.83 -4.99 -3.70
N ASN A 149 -2.61 -4.78 -4.75
CA ASN A 149 -3.37 -5.85 -5.40
C ASN A 149 -2.46 -6.88 -6.07
N ARG A 150 -1.39 -6.45 -6.75
CA ARG A 150 -0.37 -7.33 -7.33
C ARG A 150 0.35 -8.16 -6.25
N CYS A 151 0.70 -7.56 -5.12
CA CYS A 151 1.30 -8.26 -3.98
C CYS A 151 0.34 -9.30 -3.38
N LYS A 152 -0.94 -8.97 -3.23
CA LYS A 152 -1.98 -9.92 -2.77
C LYS A 152 -2.13 -11.09 -3.74
N ALA A 153 -2.20 -10.82 -5.05
CA ALA A 153 -2.27 -11.86 -6.07
C ALA A 153 -1.02 -12.75 -6.09
N GLY A 154 0.17 -12.15 -5.95
CA GLY A 154 1.43 -12.89 -5.82
C GLY A 154 1.43 -13.82 -4.61
N ARG A 155 1.00 -13.32 -3.44
CA ARG A 155 0.85 -14.13 -2.22
C ARG A 155 -0.10 -15.31 -2.42
N LYS A 156 -1.25 -15.07 -3.07
CA LYS A 156 -2.21 -16.12 -3.40
C LYS A 156 -1.59 -17.19 -4.30
N LYS A 157 -0.85 -16.80 -5.36
CA LYS A 157 -0.16 -17.74 -6.24
C LYS A 157 0.86 -18.62 -5.50
N ILE A 158 1.63 -18.04 -4.56
CA ILE A 158 2.56 -18.82 -3.71
C ILE A 158 1.80 -19.86 -2.88
N HIS A 159 0.71 -19.43 -2.25
CA HIS A 159 -0.11 -20.32 -1.42
C HIS A 159 -0.76 -21.44 -2.24
N ASP A 160 -1.39 -21.10 -3.37
CA ASP A 160 -2.03 -22.06 -4.27
C ASP A 160 -1.02 -23.08 -4.82
N PHE A 161 0.21 -22.62 -5.13
CA PHE A 161 1.28 -23.51 -5.56
C PHE A 161 1.71 -24.47 -4.44
N ARG A 162 1.87 -23.98 -3.20
CA ARG A 162 2.20 -24.85 -2.06
C ARG A 162 1.12 -25.91 -1.82
N LEU A 163 -0.16 -25.54 -1.90
CA LEU A 163 -1.26 -26.49 -1.79
C LEU A 163 -1.20 -27.57 -2.88
N LYS A 164 -0.93 -27.19 -4.14
CA LYS A 164 -0.78 -28.15 -5.23
C LYS A 164 0.37 -29.13 -4.99
N VAL A 165 1.52 -28.64 -4.50
CA VAL A 165 2.67 -29.49 -4.16
C VAL A 165 2.30 -30.49 -3.07
N ASN A 166 1.67 -30.02 -1.98
CA ASN A 166 1.24 -30.91 -0.90
C ASN A 166 0.28 -31.99 -1.40
N ASN A 167 -0.77 -31.61 -2.12
CA ASN A 167 -1.75 -32.57 -2.63
C ASN A 167 -1.11 -33.62 -3.56
N HIS A 168 -0.10 -33.22 -4.33
CA HIS A 168 0.63 -34.15 -5.19
C HIS A 168 1.48 -35.12 -4.38
N LEU A 169 2.17 -34.64 -3.33
CA LEU A 169 2.92 -35.50 -2.41
C LEU A 169 2.00 -36.48 -1.68
N ASP A 170 0.83 -36.02 -1.21
CA ASP A 170 -0.18 -36.90 -0.58
C ASP A 170 -0.64 -38.00 -1.55
N THR A 171 -0.81 -37.66 -2.84
CA THR A 171 -1.20 -38.64 -3.87
C THR A 171 -0.10 -39.68 -4.09
N ILE A 172 1.16 -39.26 -4.12
CA ILE A 172 2.32 -40.16 -4.26
C ILE A 172 2.41 -41.08 -3.05
N GLU A 173 2.30 -40.55 -1.84
CA GLU A 173 2.31 -41.33 -0.60
C GLU A 173 1.21 -42.39 -0.60
N GLN A 174 -0.02 -42.00 -0.94
CA GLN A 174 -1.15 -42.94 -1.03
C GLN A 174 -0.92 -44.03 -2.08
N GLY A 175 -0.25 -43.71 -3.19
CA GLY A 175 0.15 -44.68 -4.20
C GLY A 175 1.13 -45.71 -3.65
N LEU A 176 2.20 -45.25 -3.01
CA LEU A 176 3.23 -46.12 -2.42
C LEU A 176 2.66 -47.02 -1.31
N ILE A 177 1.76 -46.48 -0.47
CA ILE A 177 1.09 -47.27 0.57
C ILE A 177 0.21 -48.36 -0.06
N LYS A 178 -0.52 -48.06 -1.15
CA LYS A 178 -1.32 -49.08 -1.86
C LYS A 178 -0.44 -50.16 -2.47
N GLU A 179 0.66 -49.79 -3.12
CA GLU A 179 1.61 -50.76 -3.68
C GLU A 179 2.18 -51.67 -2.59
N LEU A 180 2.53 -51.11 -1.43
CA LEU A 180 3.00 -51.87 -0.28
C LEU A 180 1.93 -52.83 0.24
N GLN A 181 0.69 -52.36 0.41
CA GLN A 181 -0.45 -53.17 0.87
C GLN A 181 -0.78 -54.31 -0.10
N ASP A 182 -0.77 -54.04 -1.41
CA ASP A 182 -1.01 -55.05 -2.44
C ASP A 182 0.10 -56.11 -2.47
N GLY A 183 1.36 -55.67 -2.30
CA GLY A 183 2.52 -56.56 -2.19
C GLY A 183 2.43 -57.45 -0.94
N GLU A 184 2.11 -56.84 0.21
CA GLU A 184 1.90 -57.53 1.47
C GLU A 184 0.77 -58.56 1.37
N PHE A 185 -0.38 -58.17 0.80
CA PHE A 185 -1.52 -59.06 0.63
C PHE A 185 -1.16 -60.30 -0.21
N LYS A 186 -0.48 -60.10 -1.35
CA LYS A 186 -0.04 -61.20 -2.23
C LYS A 186 0.93 -62.15 -1.53
N CYS A 187 1.91 -61.61 -0.79
CA CYS A 187 2.88 -62.43 -0.05
C CYS A 187 2.19 -63.21 1.07
N ASN A 188 1.35 -62.54 1.85
CA ASN A 188 0.60 -63.17 2.94
C ASN A 188 -0.36 -64.26 2.43
N GLN A 189 -0.97 -64.07 1.26
CA GLN A 189 -1.81 -65.09 0.65
C GLN A 189 -1.00 -66.35 0.29
N LYS A 190 0.15 -66.18 -0.39
CA LYS A 190 1.03 -67.32 -0.73
C LYS A 190 1.54 -68.06 0.50
N ILE A 191 1.95 -67.31 1.54
CA ILE A 191 2.39 -67.90 2.81
C ILE A 191 1.26 -68.71 3.45
N LYS A 192 0.03 -68.18 3.47
CA LYS A 192 -1.13 -68.91 3.99
C LYS A 192 -1.44 -70.19 3.22
N GLU A 193 -1.33 -70.16 1.89
CA GLU A 193 -1.53 -71.35 1.05
C GLU A 193 -0.52 -72.45 1.39
N ILE A 194 0.76 -72.10 1.54
CA ILE A 194 1.81 -73.05 1.96
C ILE A 194 1.55 -73.58 3.38
N LEU A 195 1.21 -72.71 4.34
CA LEU A 195 0.91 -73.11 5.72
C LEU A 195 -0.27 -74.10 5.78
N ASN A 196 -1.33 -73.85 5.03
CA ASN A 196 -2.46 -74.76 4.94
C ASN A 196 -2.03 -76.13 4.40
N ARG A 197 -1.22 -76.15 3.32
CA ARG A 197 -0.76 -77.42 2.74
C ARG A 197 0.15 -78.20 3.68
N LEU A 198 1.05 -77.53 4.40
CA LEU A 198 1.90 -78.15 5.42
C LEU A 198 1.06 -78.75 6.55
N SER A 199 -0.01 -78.07 6.98
CA SER A 199 -0.93 -78.59 8.01
C SER A 199 -1.70 -79.83 7.53
N GLU A 200 -2.16 -79.83 6.28
CA GLU A 200 -2.80 -81.00 5.67
C GLU A 200 -1.85 -82.21 5.62
N LEU A 201 -0.61 -81.99 5.14
CA LEU A 201 0.43 -83.02 5.11
C LEU A 201 0.75 -83.57 6.50
N GLU A 202 0.84 -82.70 7.52
CA GLU A 202 1.05 -83.11 8.91
C GLU A 202 -0.08 -84.03 9.39
N GLN A 203 -1.33 -83.68 9.13
CA GLN A 203 -2.49 -84.49 9.52
C GLN A 203 -2.51 -85.84 8.80
N GLU A 204 -2.19 -85.87 7.50
CA GLU A 204 -2.12 -87.11 6.71
C GLU A 204 -1.01 -88.05 7.20
N VAL A 205 0.17 -87.52 7.54
CA VAL A 205 1.27 -88.29 8.14
C VAL A 205 0.89 -88.79 9.53
N SER A 206 0.20 -87.96 10.33
CA SER A 206 -0.33 -88.35 11.64
C SER A 206 -1.37 -89.47 11.55
N ASN A 207 -2.23 -89.45 10.53
CA ASN A 207 -3.17 -90.53 10.23
C ASN A 207 -2.44 -91.82 9.87
N CYS A 208 -1.43 -91.76 8.98
CA CYS A 208 -0.59 -92.92 8.65
C CYS A 208 0.07 -93.53 9.90
N LYS A 209 0.59 -92.69 10.78
CA LYS A 209 1.16 -93.11 12.08
C LYS A 209 0.11 -93.83 12.94
N SER A 210 -1.09 -93.26 13.05
CA SER A 210 -2.18 -93.85 13.83
C SER A 210 -2.62 -95.21 13.26
N THR A 211 -2.75 -95.32 11.93
CA THR A 211 -3.06 -96.59 11.25
C THR A 211 -1.98 -97.65 11.53
N LEU A 212 -0.70 -97.30 11.44
CA LEU A 212 0.40 -98.21 11.76
C LEU A 212 0.34 -98.69 13.23
N GLN A 213 0.01 -97.79 14.15
CA GLN A 213 -0.17 -98.14 15.56
C GLN A 213 -1.35 -99.10 15.77
N SER A 214 -2.50 -98.83 15.17
CA SER A 214 -3.67 -99.73 15.25
C SER A 214 -3.38 -101.10 14.61
N MET A 215 -2.71 -101.12 13.45
CA MET A 215 -2.29 -102.36 12.81
C MET A 215 -1.36 -103.19 13.70
N LYS A 216 -0.38 -102.55 14.34
CA LYS A 216 0.53 -103.23 15.27
C LYS A 216 -0.19 -103.90 16.44
N MET A 217 -1.28 -103.30 16.93
CA MET A 217 -2.00 -103.78 18.12
C MET A 217 -3.09 -104.82 17.79
N HIS A 218 -3.70 -104.74 16.61
CA HIS A 218 -4.97 -105.44 16.34
C HIS A 218 -5.04 -106.15 14.98
N ALA A 219 -4.14 -105.92 14.04
CA ALA A 219 -4.24 -106.53 12.71
C ALA A 219 -3.66 -107.96 12.68
N SER A 220 -4.23 -108.82 11.84
CA SER A 220 -3.67 -110.15 11.57
C SER A 220 -2.45 -110.08 10.64
N ASP A 221 -1.61 -111.11 10.64
CA ASP A 221 -0.41 -111.19 9.80
C ASP A 221 -0.71 -110.94 8.31
N LEU A 222 -1.84 -111.44 7.82
CA LEU A 222 -2.28 -111.25 6.43
C LEU A 222 -2.68 -109.80 6.15
N GLN A 223 -3.38 -109.14 7.07
CA GLN A 223 -3.75 -107.72 6.95
C GLN A 223 -2.51 -106.82 6.97
N VAL A 224 -1.53 -107.15 7.82
CA VAL A 224 -0.24 -106.44 7.87
C VAL A 224 0.53 -106.60 6.56
N PHE A 225 0.59 -107.82 6.01
CA PHE A 225 1.29 -108.11 4.77
C PHE A 225 0.77 -107.29 3.58
N PHE A 226 -0.55 -107.12 3.45
CA PHE A 226 -1.15 -106.34 2.35
C PHE A 226 -1.15 -104.83 2.58
N ALA A 227 -1.37 -104.35 3.80
CA ALA A 227 -1.50 -102.91 4.08
C ALA A 227 -0.15 -102.20 4.26
N MET A 228 0.90 -102.88 4.72
CA MET A 228 2.20 -102.25 4.97
C MET A 228 2.84 -101.66 3.70
N PRO A 229 2.84 -102.34 2.52
CA PRO A 229 3.35 -101.75 1.28
C PRO A 229 2.56 -100.51 0.84
N GLN A 230 1.25 -100.48 1.10
CA GLN A 230 0.38 -99.35 0.75
C GLN A 230 0.71 -98.11 1.60
N ILE A 231 0.89 -98.29 2.91
CA ILE A 231 1.27 -97.19 3.81
C ILE A 231 2.68 -96.67 3.48
N LYS A 232 3.63 -97.56 3.17
CA LYS A 232 4.97 -97.15 2.73
C LYS A 232 4.92 -96.30 1.46
N LYS A 233 4.08 -96.67 0.50
CA LYS A 233 3.87 -95.88 -0.72
C LYS A 233 3.29 -94.51 -0.39
N GLN A 234 2.24 -94.45 0.44
CA GLN A 234 1.65 -93.17 0.88
C GLN A 234 2.68 -92.26 1.55
N LEU A 235 3.51 -92.79 2.46
CA LEU A 235 4.57 -92.01 3.09
C LEU A 235 5.60 -91.48 2.09
N SER A 236 6.03 -92.31 1.13
CA SER A 236 6.95 -91.89 0.07
C SER A 236 6.35 -90.80 -0.82
N ASP A 237 5.08 -90.91 -1.19
CA ASP A 237 4.38 -89.90 -1.98
C ASP A 237 4.30 -88.56 -1.22
N LYS A 238 4.06 -88.59 0.10
CA LYS A 238 4.01 -87.38 0.95
C LYS A 238 5.38 -86.76 1.19
N GLU A 239 6.42 -87.57 1.33
CA GLU A 239 7.81 -87.08 1.46
C GLU A 239 8.27 -86.38 0.17
N ASN A 240 7.91 -86.92 -0.99
CA ASN A 240 8.14 -86.25 -2.28
C ASN A 240 7.40 -84.91 -2.36
N GLU A 241 6.15 -84.87 -1.90
CA GLU A 241 5.36 -83.63 -1.89
C GLU A 241 5.97 -82.55 -0.96
N LEU A 242 6.43 -82.93 0.22
CA LEU A 242 7.13 -82.04 1.14
C LEU A 242 8.42 -81.48 0.52
N ASN A 243 9.18 -82.32 -0.18
CA ASN A 243 10.40 -81.90 -0.87
C ASN A 243 10.09 -80.91 -2.01
N CYS A 244 8.98 -81.09 -2.73
CA CYS A 244 8.53 -80.12 -3.74
C CYS A 244 8.19 -78.76 -3.12
N LEU A 245 7.49 -78.73 -1.98
CA LEU A 245 7.17 -77.49 -1.27
C LEU A 245 8.44 -76.79 -0.74
N HIS A 246 9.44 -77.55 -0.28
CA HIS A 246 10.71 -76.99 0.17
C HIS A 246 11.54 -76.43 -1.00
N SER A 247 11.52 -77.04 -2.19
CA SER A 247 12.24 -76.49 -3.35
C SER A 247 11.67 -75.15 -3.83
N ASP A 248 10.39 -74.89 -3.55
CA ASP A 248 9.70 -73.64 -3.89
C ASP A 248 9.74 -72.60 -2.75
N ASP A 249 10.52 -72.86 -1.68
CA ASP A 249 10.60 -71.96 -0.53
C ASP A 249 11.18 -70.60 -0.92
N PHE A 250 10.54 -69.52 -0.45
CA PHE A 250 10.93 -68.16 -0.78
C PHE A 250 10.94 -67.28 0.47
N LEU A 251 11.98 -66.46 0.57
CA LEU A 251 12.13 -65.51 1.67
C LEU A 251 11.59 -64.14 1.25
N VAL A 252 10.57 -63.65 1.95
CA VAL A 252 10.02 -62.31 1.72
C VAL A 252 10.95 -61.28 2.37
N THR A 253 11.47 -60.34 1.58
CA THR A 253 12.25 -59.19 2.07
C THR A 253 11.63 -57.90 1.59
N LEU A 254 11.64 -56.86 2.45
CA LEU A 254 11.20 -55.51 2.10
C LEU A 254 12.43 -54.62 1.91
N GLY A 255 12.59 -54.09 0.69
CA GLY A 255 13.58 -53.06 0.40
C GLY A 255 12.90 -51.71 0.23
N ILE A 256 13.32 -50.71 1.01
CA ILE A 256 12.87 -49.32 0.86
C ILE A 256 13.92 -48.58 0.03
N ASP A 257 13.51 -47.91 -1.05
CA ASP A 257 14.42 -47.10 -1.87
C ASP A 257 14.90 -45.87 -1.08
N THR A 258 16.22 -45.71 -0.97
CA THR A 258 16.86 -44.61 -0.24
C THR A 258 16.73 -43.25 -0.93
N LYS A 259 16.27 -43.21 -2.19
CA LYS A 259 16.03 -41.96 -2.94
C LYS A 259 15.01 -41.03 -2.30
N ILE A 260 14.15 -41.53 -1.40
CA ILE A 260 13.19 -40.71 -0.64
C ILE A 260 13.90 -39.57 0.11
N GLU A 261 15.11 -39.80 0.61
CA GLU A 261 15.88 -38.81 1.38
C GLU A 261 16.52 -37.73 0.50
N ALA A 262 16.76 -38.01 -0.78
CA ALA A 262 17.46 -37.10 -1.71
C ALA A 262 16.59 -35.91 -2.16
N ILE A 263 15.27 -36.08 -2.24
CA ILE A 263 14.33 -35.08 -2.77
C ILE A 263 14.37 -33.77 -1.96
N LEU A 264 14.60 -33.85 -0.64
CA LEU A 264 14.68 -32.68 0.22
C LEU A 264 15.95 -31.85 0.00
N VAL A 265 17.03 -32.47 -0.48
CA VAL A 265 18.30 -31.78 -0.78
C VAL A 265 18.20 -30.97 -2.09
N ASP A 266 17.40 -31.46 -3.04
CA ASP A 266 17.31 -30.91 -4.38
C ASP A 266 16.39 -29.67 -4.46
N VAL A 267 15.38 -29.57 -3.61
CA VAL A 267 14.39 -28.48 -3.66
C VAL A 267 14.74 -27.33 -2.70
N LYS A 268 15.63 -26.43 -3.13
CA LYS A 268 16.08 -25.28 -2.30
C LYS A 268 15.20 -24.03 -2.40
N ARG A 269 14.61 -23.75 -3.57
CA ARG A 269 13.75 -22.57 -3.80
C ARG A 269 12.72 -22.86 -4.89
N PHE A 270 11.48 -22.42 -4.68
CA PHE A 270 10.40 -22.56 -5.68
C PHE A 270 10.31 -21.37 -6.66
N GLY A 271 10.96 -20.26 -6.34
CA GLY A 271 10.96 -19.05 -7.17
C GLY A 271 11.50 -17.83 -6.46
N ALA A 272 11.41 -16.68 -7.14
CA ALA A 272 11.81 -15.38 -6.62
C ALA A 272 10.80 -14.30 -7.02
N PHE A 273 10.62 -13.31 -6.16
CA PHE A 273 9.84 -12.11 -6.45
C PHE A 273 10.74 -10.88 -6.38
N SER A 274 10.51 -9.91 -7.26
CA SER A 274 11.19 -8.61 -7.23
C SER A 274 10.18 -7.48 -7.41
N ILE A 275 10.32 -6.43 -6.63
CA ILE A 275 9.56 -5.19 -6.76
C ILE A 275 10.57 -4.14 -7.21
N LYS A 276 10.34 -3.53 -8.37
CA LYS A 276 11.21 -2.49 -8.93
C LYS A 276 10.45 -1.17 -8.95
N ALA A 277 11.09 -0.11 -8.46
CA ALA A 277 10.63 1.25 -8.68
C ALA A 277 11.19 1.73 -10.02
N ILE A 278 10.31 2.07 -10.96
CA ILE A 278 10.68 2.66 -12.25
C ILE A 278 10.23 4.13 -12.21
N PRO A 279 11.09 5.10 -12.56
CA PRO A 279 10.69 6.49 -12.68
C PRO A 279 9.50 6.63 -13.64
N SER A 280 8.52 7.43 -13.25
CA SER A 280 7.35 7.70 -14.10
C SER A 280 7.80 8.55 -15.30
N SER A 281 7.72 8.00 -16.51
CA SER A 281 8.10 8.65 -17.78
C SER A 281 7.16 9.80 -18.21
N LYS A 282 6.29 10.27 -17.33
CA LYS A 282 5.48 11.46 -17.59
C LYS A 282 6.41 12.68 -17.42
N GLU A 283 7.14 13.02 -18.47
CA GLU A 283 7.82 14.30 -18.59
C GLU A 283 6.77 15.39 -18.45
N PHE A 284 6.88 16.18 -17.39
CA PHE A 284 6.19 17.45 -17.31
C PHE A 284 6.93 18.35 -18.28
N THR A 285 6.34 18.63 -19.44
CA THR A 285 6.82 19.70 -20.30
C THR A 285 6.92 20.95 -19.44
N GLU A 286 8.15 21.43 -19.25
CA GLU A 286 8.43 22.74 -18.68
C GLU A 286 7.68 23.74 -19.55
N THR A 287 6.52 24.21 -19.08
CA THR A 287 5.88 25.37 -19.68
C THR A 287 6.80 26.54 -19.43
N GLU A 288 7.52 26.93 -20.48
CA GLU A 288 8.27 28.17 -20.63
C GLU A 288 7.58 29.31 -19.88
N SER A 289 8.16 29.70 -18.75
CA SER A 289 7.91 30.99 -18.11
C SER A 289 9.07 31.35 -17.20
N ARG A 290 10.30 31.18 -17.73
CA ARG A 290 11.39 32.08 -17.38
C ARG A 290 11.27 33.34 -18.22
N GLN A 291 10.33 34.18 -17.86
CA GLN A 291 10.44 35.62 -18.08
C GLN A 291 9.55 36.27 -17.02
N VAL A 292 10.16 36.51 -15.85
CA VAL A 292 9.74 37.67 -15.05
C VAL A 292 10.16 38.88 -15.90
N ASN A 293 9.35 39.20 -16.91
CA ASN A 293 9.45 40.48 -17.57
C ASN A 293 9.01 41.49 -16.51
N SER A 294 9.98 42.23 -15.97
CA SER A 294 9.68 43.49 -15.32
C SER A 294 9.04 44.38 -16.38
N GLU A 295 7.71 44.40 -16.44
CA GLU A 295 7.00 45.36 -17.27
C GLU A 295 7.43 46.76 -16.82
N PRO A 296 7.94 47.60 -17.73
CA PRO A 296 8.15 48.98 -17.40
C PRO A 296 6.76 49.62 -17.30
N PHE A 297 6.45 50.19 -16.15
CA PHE A 297 5.35 51.16 -15.95
C PHE A 297 5.41 52.37 -16.93
N SER A 298 6.25 52.35 -17.97
CA SER A 298 6.34 53.36 -19.03
C SER A 298 5.08 53.47 -19.88
N GLU A 299 4.21 52.45 -19.91
CA GLU A 299 2.92 52.54 -20.62
C GLU A 299 1.82 53.26 -19.80
N PHE A 300 1.94 53.28 -18.47
CA PHE A 300 0.98 53.98 -17.60
C PHE A 300 1.01 55.50 -17.82
N GLY A 301 2.20 56.04 -18.09
CA GLY A 301 2.41 57.44 -18.44
C GLY A 301 1.97 57.83 -19.86
N GLN A 302 1.68 56.88 -20.76
CA GLN A 302 1.21 57.20 -22.11
C GLN A 302 -0.32 57.19 -22.24
N CYS A 303 -1.01 56.35 -21.47
CA CYS A 303 -2.47 56.20 -21.55
C CYS A 303 -3.24 57.31 -20.80
N LEU A 304 -2.69 57.84 -19.70
CA LEU A 304 -3.31 58.94 -18.94
C LEU A 304 -3.20 60.30 -19.66
N TYR A 305 -2.19 60.51 -20.51
CA TYR A 305 -2.05 61.76 -21.27
C TYR A 305 -2.96 61.83 -22.52
N SER A 306 -3.53 60.71 -22.97
CA SER A 306 -4.48 60.69 -24.10
C SER A 306 -5.94 60.99 -23.71
N CYS A 307 -6.28 61.09 -22.43
CA CYS A 307 -7.65 61.38 -21.96
C CYS A 307 -7.85 62.81 -21.41
N SER A 308 -6.84 63.68 -21.46
CA SER A 308 -6.93 65.06 -20.94
C SER A 308 -6.97 66.16 -22.01
N VAL A 309 -7.25 65.80 -23.27
CA VAL A 309 -7.50 66.78 -24.35
C VAL A 309 -8.82 66.43 -25.04
N ARG A 310 -9.93 66.83 -24.41
CA ARG A 310 -11.18 67.27 -25.06
C ARG A 310 -12.11 67.89 -24.03
#